data_AF-A0A9W7C856-F1
#
_entry.id   AF-A0A9W7C856-F1
#
_cell.length_a   1.000
_cell.length_b   1.000
_cell.length_c   1.000
_cell.angle_alpha   90.00
_cell.angle_beta   90.00
_cell.angle_gamma   90.00
#
_symmetry.space_group_name_H-M   'P 1'
#
loop_
_entity.id
_entity.type
_entity.pdbx_description
1 polymer ?
#
loop_
_entity_poly.entity_id
_entity_poly.type
_entity_poly.pdbx_seq_one_letter_code
_entity_poly.pdbx_strand_id
1 'polypeptide(L)'
;MKVFSILGLASVGLVVAQIPCDEEYGKHCPDKSSWDVGECIREKVGMDNLSDSCKSYLTAMSVCKDDIAANCANLEFTGEVIVCMLNWTSPSKVSSGCMEALSVYKEKPQGSGGGEEKSEEDERRAKARRRRRNRAAGMAREQKDREKKKDDKKARRRRKIEKEL
;
A
#
# COMPACT_ATOMS: atom_id res chain seq x y z
N MET A 1 -12.07 32.69 45.08
CA MET A 1 -12.30 32.67 43.62
C MET A 1 -11.60 31.43 43.08
N LYS A 2 -12.35 30.45 42.55
CA LYS A 2 -11.82 29.16 42.07
C LYS A 2 -11.58 29.25 40.56
N VAL A 3 -10.31 29.15 40.17
CA VAL A 3 -9.89 29.16 38.76
C VAL A 3 -9.97 27.71 38.25
N PHE A 4 -10.97 27.41 37.43
CA PHE A 4 -11.07 26.11 36.77
C PHE A 4 -10.17 26.12 35.54
N SER A 5 -9.03 25.44 35.64
CA SER A 5 -8.10 25.18 34.54
C SER A 5 -8.67 24.04 33.69
N ILE A 6 -9.24 24.37 32.54
CA ILE A 6 -9.75 23.39 31.58
C ILE A 6 -8.56 22.93 30.71
N LEU A 7 -7.96 21.81 31.10
CA LEU A 7 -7.06 21.02 30.25
C LEU A 7 -7.89 20.37 29.14
N GLY A 8 -8.02 21.06 28.00
CA GLY A 8 -8.54 20.47 26.78
C GLY A 8 -7.53 19.48 26.21
N LEU A 9 -7.77 18.18 26.45
CA LEU A 9 -7.13 17.12 25.67
C LEU A 9 -7.63 17.22 24.23
N ALA A 10 -6.83 17.84 23.36
CA ALA A 10 -6.98 17.71 21.92
C ALA A 10 -6.65 16.26 21.55
N SER A 11 -7.66 15.40 21.45
CA SER A 11 -7.55 14.07 20.87
C SER A 11 -7.25 14.23 19.38
N VAL A 12 -5.97 14.19 19.03
CA VAL A 12 -5.52 14.02 17.64
C VAL A 12 -6.00 12.65 17.19
N GLY A 13 -7.17 12.62 16.54
CA GLY A 13 -7.70 11.43 15.90
C GLY A 13 -6.67 10.92 14.90
N LEU A 14 -6.12 9.73 15.16
CA LEU A 14 -5.24 9.05 14.23
C LEU A 14 -6.10 8.68 13.01
N VAL A 15 -6.08 9.50 11.97
CA VAL A 15 -6.76 9.21 10.71
C VAL A 15 -6.04 8.01 10.10
N VAL A 16 -6.56 6.81 10.36
CA VAL A 16 -6.00 5.60 9.79
C VAL A 16 -6.40 5.62 8.31
N ALA A 17 -5.52 6.15 7.46
CA ALA A 17 -5.73 6.25 6.03
C ALA A 17 -6.34 4.96 5.49
N GLN A 18 -7.64 5.00 5.16
CA GLN A 18 -8.30 3.87 4.52
C GLN A 18 -7.84 3.85 3.08
N ILE A 19 -7.32 2.70 2.66
CA ILE A 19 -6.95 2.50 1.26
C ILE A 19 -8.26 2.62 0.47
N PRO A 20 -8.33 3.48 -0.56
CA PRO A 20 -9.58 3.69 -1.29
C PRO A 20 -10.18 2.40 -1.90
N CYS A 21 -9.34 1.39 -2.14
CA CYS A 21 -9.72 0.07 -2.64
C CYS A 21 -9.84 -1.03 -1.57
N ASP A 22 -9.88 -0.70 -0.27
CA ASP A 22 -9.82 -1.69 0.82
C ASP A 22 -11.01 -2.68 0.78
N GLU A 23 -12.18 -2.18 0.37
CA GLU A 23 -13.40 -2.97 0.25
C GLU A 23 -13.31 -3.99 -0.90
N GLU A 24 -12.99 -3.52 -2.10
CA GLU A 24 -12.85 -4.34 -3.30
C GLU A 24 -11.76 -5.39 -3.14
N TYR A 25 -10.64 -4.98 -2.52
CA TYR A 25 -9.60 -5.91 -2.17
C TYR A 25 -10.10 -7.06 -1.29
N GLY A 26 -10.75 -6.71 -0.18
CA GLY A 26 -11.19 -7.69 0.82
C GLY A 26 -12.26 -8.64 0.28
N LYS A 27 -13.06 -8.19 -0.69
CA LYS A 27 -14.11 -8.98 -1.34
C LYS A 27 -13.57 -9.88 -2.46
N HIS A 28 -12.73 -9.34 -3.34
CA HIS A 28 -12.38 -10.01 -4.60
C HIS A 28 -10.98 -10.64 -4.62
N CYS A 29 -10.04 -10.09 -3.86
CA CYS A 29 -8.62 -10.41 -3.97
C CYS A 29 -7.93 -10.74 -2.62
N PRO A 30 -8.55 -11.47 -1.67
CA PRO A 30 -8.03 -11.62 -0.31
C PRO A 30 -6.70 -12.40 -0.21
N ASP A 31 -6.36 -13.17 -1.24
CA ASP A 31 -5.17 -14.04 -1.25
C ASP A 31 -4.06 -13.50 -2.16
N LYS A 32 -4.27 -12.35 -2.80
CA LYS A 32 -3.25 -11.74 -3.66
C LYS A 32 -2.25 -10.93 -2.85
N SER A 33 -0.99 -11.03 -3.27
CA SER A 33 0.15 -10.35 -2.66
C SER A 33 0.15 -8.86 -3.03
N SER A 34 1.00 -8.07 -2.36
CA SER A 34 0.94 -6.60 -2.39
C SER A 34 0.89 -6.01 -3.80
N TRP A 35 1.75 -6.43 -4.72
CA TRP A 35 1.75 -5.88 -6.08
C TRP A 35 0.68 -6.48 -7.00
N ASP A 36 0.34 -7.76 -6.79
CA ASP A 36 -0.60 -8.50 -7.64
C ASP A 36 -2.06 -8.09 -7.38
N VAL A 37 -2.28 -7.34 -6.29
CA VAL A 37 -3.61 -6.90 -5.92
C VAL A 37 -4.21 -5.92 -6.91
N GLY A 38 -3.41 -4.98 -7.42
CA GLY A 38 -3.91 -3.96 -8.32
C GLY A 38 -4.36 -4.58 -9.64
N GLU A 39 -3.62 -5.59 -10.12
CA GLU A 39 -3.98 -6.39 -11.28
C GLU A 39 -5.24 -7.24 -11.00
N CYS A 40 -5.30 -7.95 -9.88
CA CYS A 40 -6.46 -8.75 -9.51
C CYS A 40 -7.76 -7.91 -9.43
N ILE A 41 -7.71 -6.71 -8.86
CA ILE A 41 -8.90 -5.83 -8.78
C ILE A 41 -9.33 -5.41 -10.19
N ARG A 42 -8.38 -5.04 -11.06
CA ARG A 42 -8.67 -4.68 -12.46
C ARG A 42 -9.29 -5.85 -13.22
N GLU A 43 -8.80 -7.07 -13.03
CA GLU A 43 -9.31 -8.27 -13.71
C GLU A 43 -10.69 -8.68 -13.20
N LYS A 44 -10.90 -8.69 -11.88
CA LYS A 44 -12.13 -9.23 -11.28
C LYS A 44 -13.28 -8.22 -11.20
N VAL A 45 -12.96 -6.95 -10.99
CA VAL A 45 -13.97 -5.90 -10.79
C VAL A 45 -14.08 -5.02 -12.04
N GLY A 46 -12.97 -4.78 -12.74
CA GLY A 46 -12.91 -3.85 -13.87
C GLY A 46 -12.77 -2.40 -13.42
N MET A 47 -12.00 -1.59 -14.15
CA MET A 47 -11.74 -0.18 -13.79
C MET A 47 -13.01 0.67 -13.76
N ASP A 48 -14.05 0.32 -14.54
CA ASP A 48 -15.27 1.12 -14.63
C ASP A 48 -16.16 1.01 -13.39
N ASN A 49 -16.14 -0.14 -12.72
CA ASN A 49 -16.97 -0.44 -11.55
C ASN A 49 -16.36 0.00 -10.21
N LEU A 50 -15.19 0.65 -10.24
CA LEU A 50 -14.52 1.14 -9.04
C LEU A 50 -14.96 2.56 -8.69
N SER A 51 -14.83 2.95 -7.43
CA SER A 51 -14.93 4.35 -7.04
C SER A 51 -13.79 5.16 -7.67
N ASP A 52 -14.02 6.45 -7.96
CA ASP A 52 -12.99 7.32 -8.56
C ASP A 52 -11.72 7.41 -7.71
N SER A 53 -11.87 7.39 -6.39
CA SER A 53 -10.74 7.37 -5.45
C SER A 53 -9.94 6.06 -5.57
N CYS A 54 -10.61 4.92 -5.75
CA CYS A 54 -9.94 3.65 -6.00
C CYS A 54 -9.28 3.59 -7.38
N LYS A 55 -9.94 4.09 -8.44
CA LYS A 55 -9.35 4.20 -9.79
C LYS A 55 -8.06 5.00 -9.76
N SER A 56 -8.11 6.20 -9.19
CA SER A 56 -6.94 7.08 -9.10
C SER A 56 -5.84 6.50 -8.21
N TYR A 57 -6.19 5.82 -7.12
CA TYR A 57 -5.22 5.10 -6.30
C TYR A 57 -4.53 3.99 -7.08
N LEU A 58 -5.28 3.14 -7.79
CA LEU A 58 -4.71 2.05 -8.59
C LEU A 58 -3.80 2.57 -9.70
N THR A 59 -4.21 3.65 -10.38
CA THR A 59 -3.39 4.30 -11.40
C THR A 59 -2.10 4.83 -10.80
N ALA A 60 -2.16 5.57 -9.68
CA ALA A 60 -0.98 6.08 -9.00
C ALA A 60 -0.04 4.94 -8.55
N MET A 61 -0.57 3.87 -7.97
CA MET A 61 0.22 2.69 -7.57
C MET A 61 0.93 2.03 -8.76
N SER A 62 0.28 1.94 -9.93
CA SER A 62 0.92 1.35 -11.12
C SER A 62 1.98 2.25 -11.74
N VAL A 63 1.71 3.56 -11.85
CA VAL A 63 2.64 4.51 -12.47
C VAL A 63 3.86 4.70 -11.57
N CYS A 64 3.64 4.81 -10.26
CA CYS A 64 4.70 4.97 -9.28
C CYS A 64 5.35 3.65 -8.84
N LYS A 65 5.14 2.54 -9.55
CA LYS A 65 5.54 1.20 -9.07
C LYS A 65 7.02 1.12 -8.69
N ASP A 66 7.88 1.57 -9.60
CA ASP A 66 9.33 1.50 -9.40
C ASP A 66 9.81 2.50 -8.34
N ASP A 67 9.20 3.69 -8.30
CA ASP A 67 9.48 4.71 -7.29
C ASP A 67 9.07 4.25 -5.88
N ILE A 68 7.91 3.56 -5.77
CA ILE A 68 7.43 2.96 -4.52
C ILE A 68 8.36 1.83 -4.09
N ALA A 69 8.79 0.97 -5.01
CA ALA A 69 9.72 -0.10 -4.70
C ALA A 69 11.07 0.45 -4.19
N ALA A 70 11.53 1.57 -4.74
CA ALA A 70 12.80 2.21 -4.36
C ALA A 70 12.71 3.01 -3.05
N ASN A 71 11.63 3.77 -2.84
CA ASN A 71 11.53 4.76 -1.76
C ASN A 71 10.57 4.37 -0.63
N CYS A 72 9.61 3.48 -0.90
CA CYS A 72 8.60 3.00 0.05
C CYS A 72 8.69 1.48 0.19
N ALA A 73 9.92 0.97 0.27
CA ALA A 73 10.20 -0.46 0.33
C ALA A 73 9.26 -1.14 1.33
N ASN A 74 8.62 -2.22 0.89
CA ASN A 74 7.74 -3.04 1.71
C ASN A 74 6.38 -2.43 2.10
N LEU A 75 5.99 -1.28 1.56
CA LEU A 75 4.72 -0.63 1.90
C LEU A 75 3.63 -0.79 0.82
N GLU A 76 3.86 -1.60 -0.20
CA GLU A 76 3.07 -1.54 -1.43
C GLU A 76 1.63 -1.98 -1.18
N PHE A 77 0.67 -1.21 -1.69
CA PHE A 77 -0.76 -1.42 -1.43
C PHE A 77 -1.14 -1.51 0.07
N THR A 78 -0.43 -0.77 0.92
CA THR A 78 -0.78 -0.54 2.32
C THR A 78 -1.32 0.88 2.55
N GLY A 79 -1.84 1.16 3.75
CA GLY A 79 -2.18 2.55 4.11
C GLY A 79 -0.94 3.43 4.24
N GLU A 80 0.22 2.83 4.55
CA GLU A 80 1.48 3.56 4.79
C GLU A 80 2.16 4.00 3.49
N VAL A 81 1.94 3.33 2.36
CA VAL A 81 2.47 3.82 1.07
C VAL A 81 1.82 5.15 0.68
N ILE A 82 0.58 5.40 1.06
CA ILE A 82 -0.06 6.71 0.82
C ILE A 82 0.73 7.79 1.56
N VAL A 83 1.01 7.59 2.84
CA VAL A 83 1.80 8.52 3.65
C VAL A 83 3.21 8.70 3.07
N CYS A 84 3.86 7.59 2.68
CA CYS A 84 5.18 7.61 2.08
C CYS A 84 5.22 8.41 0.77
N MET A 85 4.25 8.19 -0.13
CA MET A 85 4.14 8.92 -1.39
C MET A 85 3.78 10.39 -1.21
N LEU A 86 2.93 10.73 -0.24
CA LEU A 86 2.58 12.11 0.06
C LEU A 86 3.79 12.92 0.57
N ASN A 87 4.75 12.25 1.21
CA ASN A 87 6.00 12.85 1.67
C ASN A 87 7.04 13.06 0.56
N TRP A 88 6.78 12.63 -0.68
CA TRP A 88 7.65 12.93 -1.82
C TRP A 88 7.47 14.38 -2.25
N THR A 89 8.19 15.27 -1.58
CA THR A 89 8.20 16.71 -1.84
C THR A 89 9.28 17.14 -2.84
N SER A 90 10.18 16.23 -3.21
CA SER A 90 11.32 16.51 -4.10
C SER A 90 11.19 15.76 -5.43
N PRO A 91 11.12 16.47 -6.58
CA PRO A 91 11.07 15.87 -7.92
C PRO A 91 12.29 15.04 -8.30
N SER A 92 13.39 15.15 -7.55
CA SER A 92 14.61 14.37 -7.79
C SER A 92 14.56 12.94 -7.29
N LYS A 93 13.55 12.55 -6.49
CA LYS A 93 13.45 11.20 -5.89
C LYS A 93 12.45 10.26 -6.57
N VAL A 94 11.68 10.79 -7.52
CA VAL A 94 10.57 10.09 -8.17
C VAL A 94 10.58 10.38 -9.66
N SER A 95 10.09 9.46 -10.46
CA SER A 95 9.91 9.68 -11.90
C SER A 95 8.91 10.82 -12.17
N SER A 96 9.08 11.52 -13.29
CA SER A 96 8.17 12.58 -13.72
C SER A 96 6.73 12.08 -13.89
N GLY A 97 6.56 10.88 -14.46
CA GLY A 97 5.25 10.24 -14.61
C GLY A 97 4.59 9.95 -13.26
N CYS A 98 5.35 9.49 -12.27
CA CYS A 98 4.81 9.30 -10.92
C CYS A 98 4.42 10.61 -10.24
N MET A 99 5.23 11.67 -10.41
CA MET A 99 4.92 12.98 -9.86
C MET A 99 3.61 13.54 -10.44
N GLU A 100 3.38 13.39 -11.74
CA GLU A 100 2.13 13.79 -12.39
C GLU A 100 0.94 12.98 -11.87
N ALA A 101 1.07 11.66 -11.79
CA ALA A 101 0.02 10.78 -11.24
C ALA A 101 -0.31 11.12 -9.78
N LEU A 102 0.70 11.53 -9.00
CA LEU A 102 0.53 11.96 -7.62
C LEU A 102 -0.18 13.31 -7.49
N SER A 103 0.11 14.26 -8.36
CA SER A 103 -0.61 15.54 -8.39
C SER A 103 -2.10 15.32 -8.67
N VAL A 104 -2.42 14.48 -9.67
CA VAL A 104 -3.82 14.10 -9.96
C VAL A 104 -4.48 13.38 -8.77
N TYR A 105 -3.73 12.52 -8.08
CA TYR A 105 -4.22 11.83 -6.88
C TYR A 105 -4.45 12.77 -5.68
N LYS A 106 -3.66 13.85 -5.56
CA LYS A 106 -3.80 14.88 -4.51
C LYS A 106 -4.95 15.85 -4.78
N GLU A 107 -5.18 16.22 -6.04
CA GLU A 107 -6.22 17.18 -6.43
C GLU A 107 -7.62 16.60 -6.44
N LYS A 108 -7.75 15.31 -6.77
CA LYS A 108 -9.04 14.64 -6.60
C LYS A 108 -9.39 14.65 -5.13
N PRO A 109 -10.66 14.92 -4.76
CA PRO A 109 -11.11 14.69 -3.41
C PRO A 109 -10.81 13.22 -3.13
N GLN A 110 -9.73 12.96 -2.38
CA GLN A 110 -9.66 11.79 -1.54
C GLN A 110 -10.89 11.96 -0.72
N GLY A 111 -11.98 11.25 -1.11
CA GLY A 111 -13.28 11.44 -0.51
C GLY A 111 -12.99 11.60 0.95
N SER A 112 -13.26 12.81 1.48
CA SER A 112 -13.19 13.05 2.91
C SER A 112 -13.89 11.82 3.43
N GLY A 113 -13.16 11.00 4.19
CA GLY A 113 -13.75 9.82 4.79
C GLY A 113 -14.96 10.39 5.49
N GLY A 114 -16.12 10.23 4.86
CA GLY A 114 -17.36 10.73 5.39
C GLY A 114 -17.35 10.06 6.73
N GLY A 115 -17.38 10.86 7.78
CA GLY A 115 -17.58 10.36 9.13
C GLY A 115 -18.99 9.77 9.23
N GLU A 116 -19.36 8.86 8.34
CA GLU A 116 -20.16 7.73 8.76
C GLU A 116 -19.30 7.06 9.83
N GLU A 117 -19.80 7.19 11.05
CA GLU A 117 -19.38 6.44 12.21
C GLU A 117 -19.42 4.96 11.81
N LYS A 118 -18.29 4.45 11.30
CA LYS A 118 -18.17 3.03 10.97
C LYS A 118 -18.41 2.30 12.27
N SER A 119 -19.34 1.34 12.22
CA SER A 119 -19.59 0.51 13.38
C SER A 119 -18.26 -0.08 13.88
N GLU A 120 -18.13 -0.23 15.20
CA GLU A 120 -16.94 -0.88 15.79
C GLU A 120 -16.67 -2.25 15.12
N GLU A 121 -17.73 -2.93 14.68
CA GLU A 121 -17.64 -4.17 13.93
C GLU A 121 -16.98 -3.99 12.55
N ASP A 122 -17.32 -2.96 11.79
CA ASP A 122 -16.72 -2.69 10.48
C ASP A 122 -15.24 -2.29 10.60
N GLU A 123 -14.88 -1.51 11.62
CA GLU A 123 -13.48 -1.22 11.91
C GLU A 123 -12.73 -2.51 12.29
N ARG A 124 -13.31 -3.35 13.14
CA ARG A 124 -12.72 -4.63 13.54
C ARG A 124 -12.53 -5.55 12.33
N ARG A 125 -13.51 -5.63 11.43
CA ARG A 125 -13.44 -6.38 10.17
C ARG A 125 -12.36 -5.83 9.25
N ALA A 126 -12.28 -4.51 9.07
CA ALA A 126 -11.24 -3.86 8.26
C ALA A 126 -9.83 -4.10 8.83
N LYS A 127 -9.67 -4.01 10.15
CA LYS A 127 -8.40 -4.29 10.85
C LYS A 127 -8.00 -5.76 10.72
N ALA A 128 -8.94 -6.68 10.80
CA ALA A 128 -8.69 -8.11 10.58
C ALA A 128 -8.23 -8.38 9.13
N ARG A 129 -8.89 -7.76 8.13
CA ARG A 129 -8.48 -7.84 6.71
C ARG A 129 -7.06 -7.31 6.50
N ARG A 130 -6.72 -6.16 7.10
CA ARG A 130 -5.36 -5.59 7.07
C ARG A 130 -4.32 -6.50 7.68
N ARG A 131 -4.61 -7.12 8.82
CA ARG A 131 -3.68 -8.08 9.45
C ARG A 131 -3.44 -9.30 8.56
N ARG A 132 -4.49 -9.83 7.93
CA ARG A 132 -4.36 -10.94 6.97
C ARG A 132 -3.50 -10.55 5.77
N ARG A 133 -3.68 -9.35 5.21
CA ARG A 133 -2.83 -8.80 4.15
C ARG A 133 -1.36 -8.77 4.51
N ASN A 134 -1.04 -8.08 5.61
CA ASN A 134 0.34 -7.83 5.99
C ASN A 134 1.06 -9.16 6.26
N ARG A 135 0.33 -10.16 6.78
CA ARG A 135 0.85 -11.52 6.93
C ARG A 135 1.08 -12.21 5.59
N ALA A 136 0.12 -12.16 4.65
CA ALA A 136 0.28 -12.75 3.33
C ALA A 136 1.44 -12.12 2.54
N ALA A 137 1.55 -10.79 2.56
CA ALA A 137 2.68 -10.06 1.97
C ALA A 137 4.01 -10.43 2.63
N GLY A 138 4.05 -10.54 3.96
CA GLY A 138 5.24 -10.99 4.69
C GLY A 138 5.70 -12.39 4.28
N MET A 139 4.78 -13.35 4.17
CA MET A 139 5.10 -14.71 3.72
C MET A 139 5.58 -14.75 2.27
N ALA A 140 4.96 -13.98 1.37
CA ALA A 140 5.39 -13.91 -0.03
C ALA A 140 6.81 -13.34 -0.17
N ARG A 141 7.17 -12.35 0.64
CA ARG A 141 8.54 -11.80 0.70
C ARG A 141 9.54 -12.83 1.21
N GLU A 142 9.20 -13.52 2.30
CA GLU A 142 10.06 -14.55 2.87
C GLU A 142 10.31 -15.71 1.87
N GLN A 143 9.29 -16.09 1.09
CA GLN A 143 9.44 -17.07 0.02
C GLN A 143 10.39 -16.59 -1.07
N LYS A 144 10.23 -15.36 -1.59
CA LYS A 144 11.13 -14.79 -2.59
C LYS A 144 12.58 -14.70 -2.09
N ASP A 145 12.78 -14.32 -0.83
CA ASP A 145 14.12 -14.26 -0.23
C ASP A 145 14.75 -15.66 -0.09
N ARG A 146 13.95 -16.68 0.27
CA ARG A 146 14.40 -18.07 0.33
C ARG A 146 14.77 -18.61 -1.07
N GLU A 147 14.02 -18.25 -2.11
CA GLU A 147 14.31 -18.62 -3.50
C GLU A 147 15.59 -17.97 -4.00
N LYS A 148 15.73 -16.64 -3.83
CA LYS A 148 16.95 -15.90 -4.18
C LYS A 148 18.20 -16.50 -3.53
N LYS A 149 18.14 -16.83 -2.23
CA LYS A 149 19.24 -17.49 -1.52
C LYS A 149 19.61 -18.86 -2.10
N LYS A 150 18.63 -19.63 -2.58
CA LYS A 150 18.89 -20.93 -3.24
C LYS A 150 19.56 -20.74 -4.59
N ASP A 151 19.12 -19.76 -5.37
CA ASP A 151 19.69 -19.45 -6.68
C ASP A 151 21.11 -18.90 -6.58
N ASP A 152 21.37 -18.01 -5.63
CA ASP A 152 22.72 -17.49 -5.34
C ASP A 152 23.67 -18.63 -4.94
N LYS A 153 23.21 -19.58 -4.11
CA LYS A 153 23.99 -20.76 -3.70
C LYS A 153 24.29 -21.67 -4.91
N LYS A 154 23.32 -21.86 -5.82
CA LYS A 154 23.49 -22.66 -7.04
C LYS A 154 24.46 -21.98 -8.01
N ALA A 155 24.36 -20.67 -8.20
CA ALA A 155 25.28 -19.88 -9.02
C ALA A 155 26.71 -19.94 -8.48
N ARG A 156 26.90 -19.82 -7.15
CA ARG A 156 28.22 -19.93 -6.52
C ARG A 156 28.86 -21.31 -6.71
N ARG A 157 28.06 -22.41 -6.66
CA ARG A 157 28.55 -23.76 -6.94
C ARG A 157 28.99 -23.94 -8.40
N ARG A 158 28.22 -23.42 -9.36
CA ARG A 158 28.57 -23.45 -10.79
C ARG A 158 29.90 -22.73 -11.06
N ARG A 159 30.07 -21.51 -10.54
CA ARG A 159 31.33 -20.75 -10.65
C ARG A 159 32.53 -21.43 -10.01
N LYS A 160 32.33 -22.32 -9.03
CA LYS A 160 33.42 -23.09 -8.42
C LYS A 160 33.87 -24.23 -9.34
N ILE A 161 32.91 -24.98 -9.90
CA ILE A 161 33.19 -26.08 -10.84
C ILE A 161 33.89 -25.55 -12.10
N GLU A 162 33.43 -24.42 -12.64
CA GLU A 162 34.00 -23.77 -13.82
C GLU A 162 35.46 -23.31 -13.63
N LYS A 163 35.89 -23.05 -12.39
CA LYS A 163 37.28 -22.69 -12.08
C LYS A 163 38.21 -23.88 -11.89
N GLU A 164 37.66 -25.09 -11.74
CA GLU A 164 38.40 -26.33 -11.54
C GLU A 164 38.58 -27.13 -12.86
N LEU A 165 38.01 -26.63 -13.96
CA LEU A 165 38.17 -27.11 -15.34
C LEU A 165 39.17 -26.23 -16.11
#